data_AF-A0A8X6UBS6-F1
#
_entry.id   AF-A0A8X6UBS6-F1
#
_cell.length_a   1.000
_cell.length_b   1.000
_cell.length_c   1.000
_cell.angle_alpha   90.00
_cell.angle_beta   90.00
_cell.angle_gamma   90.00
#
_symmetry.space_group_name_H-M   'P 1'
#
loop_
_entity.id
_entity.type
_entity.pdbx_description
1 polymer ?
#
loop_
_entity_poly.entity_id
_entity_poly.type
_entity_poly.pdbx_seq_one_letter_code
_entity_poly.pdbx_strand_id
1 'polypeptide(L)'
;MFATVLIAIILVHGNEGRHLDDNCNDFHFMKCFELFPEEMKEEGVMNAAPTEEILDKNCPEILKMTKCIEDYYYVCPPAENLIFDYYTYDKDFYKELCNINSALRSQYLQHQKCYEDLESIHVRCRNSATDAYLDYERSGNDIEGSSDEITQSCL
;
A
#
# COMPACT_ATOMS: atom_id res chain seq x y z
N MET A 1 5.22 41.46 -50.67
CA MET A 1 3.77 41.52 -50.38
C MET A 1 3.57 40.99 -48.97
N PHE A 2 3.01 41.82 -48.11
CA PHE A 2 2.72 41.57 -46.70
C PHE A 2 1.49 40.65 -46.51
N ALA A 3 1.47 39.96 -45.37
CA ALA A 3 0.31 39.38 -44.67
C ALA A 3 -0.38 38.19 -45.40
N THR A 4 -0.70 37.07 -44.78
CA THR A 4 -1.19 36.82 -43.42
C THR A 4 -0.89 35.37 -43.04
N VAL A 5 -0.13 35.15 -41.96
CA VAL A 5 -0.20 33.92 -41.17
C VAL A 5 -1.49 34.01 -40.37
N LEU A 6 -2.57 33.39 -40.87
CA LEU A 6 -3.80 33.25 -40.12
C LEU A 6 -3.68 32.02 -39.22
N ILE A 7 -3.35 32.34 -37.98
CA ILE A 7 -3.55 31.57 -36.77
C ILE A 7 -4.95 30.92 -36.82
N ALA A 8 -4.99 29.62 -37.10
CA ALA A 8 -6.10 28.76 -36.73
C ALA A 8 -5.74 28.04 -35.41
N ILE A 9 -5.41 28.83 -34.39
CA ILE A 9 -5.41 28.42 -32.98
C ILE A 9 -6.76 28.86 -32.43
N ILE A 10 -7.84 28.21 -32.86
CA ILE A 10 -9.15 28.34 -32.22
C ILE A 10 -9.82 26.95 -32.26
N LEU A 11 -9.80 26.30 -31.09
CA LEU A 11 -10.82 25.38 -30.59
C LEU A 11 -10.88 23.97 -31.17
N VAL A 12 -9.78 23.23 -31.05
CA VAL A 12 -9.88 21.84 -30.52
C VAL A 12 -8.92 21.70 -29.34
N HIS A 13 -9.09 22.56 -28.32
CA HIS A 13 -8.92 22.08 -26.95
C HIS A 13 -10.17 21.26 -26.62
N GLY A 14 -10.37 20.19 -27.41
CA GLY A 14 -11.14 19.07 -26.96
C GLY A 14 -10.44 18.65 -25.68
N ASN A 15 -11.12 18.89 -24.59
CA ASN A 15 -10.92 18.26 -23.31
C ASN A 15 -10.80 16.76 -23.62
N GLU A 16 -9.59 16.27 -23.93
CA GLU A 16 -9.25 14.87 -23.82
C GLU A 16 -9.31 14.61 -22.33
N GLY A 17 -10.54 14.46 -21.83
CA GLY A 17 -10.79 13.69 -20.64
C GLY A 17 -10.01 12.43 -20.89
N ARG A 18 -8.95 12.23 -20.09
CA ARG A 18 -8.20 10.98 -20.08
C ARG A 18 -9.28 9.92 -20.00
N HIS A 19 -9.48 9.18 -21.09
CA HIS A 19 -10.23 7.94 -21.02
C HIS A 19 -9.34 7.06 -20.14
N LEU A 20 -9.52 7.18 -18.82
CA LEU A 20 -9.15 6.13 -17.90
C LEU A 20 -9.86 4.91 -18.46
N ASP A 21 -9.08 3.90 -18.84
CA ASP A 21 -9.60 2.59 -19.16
C ASP A 21 -10.64 2.25 -18.07
N ASP A 22 -11.82 1.72 -18.42
CA ASP A 22 -12.83 1.35 -17.44
C ASP A 22 -12.26 0.37 -16.38
N ASN A 23 -11.12 -0.25 -16.68
CA ASN A 23 -10.33 -1.09 -15.78
C ASN A 23 -9.50 -0.31 -14.76
N CYS A 24 -9.29 1.00 -14.91
CA CYS A 24 -8.59 1.87 -13.96
C CYS A 24 -9.52 2.32 -12.82
N ASN A 25 -9.99 1.35 -12.05
CA ASN A 25 -10.80 1.58 -10.86
C ASN A 25 -10.29 0.74 -9.69
N ASP A 26 -10.73 1.12 -8.48
CA ASP A 26 -10.35 0.43 -7.24
C ASP A 26 -10.74 -1.04 -7.24
N PHE A 27 -11.86 -1.41 -7.87
CA PHE A 27 -12.32 -2.80 -7.90
C PHE A 27 -11.35 -3.72 -8.66
N HIS A 28 -10.81 -3.28 -9.79
CA HIS A 28 -9.79 -4.04 -10.53
C HIS A 28 -8.46 -4.11 -9.77
N PHE A 29 -8.08 -3.03 -9.09
CA PHE A 29 -6.92 -3.03 -8.22
C PHE A 29 -7.09 -4.01 -7.04
N MET A 30 -8.25 -4.00 -6.39
CA MET A 30 -8.56 -4.86 -5.25
C MET A 30 -8.55 -6.35 -5.60
N LYS A 31 -8.87 -6.74 -6.84
CA LYS A 31 -8.73 -8.14 -7.31
C LYS A 31 -7.30 -8.64 -7.22
N CYS A 32 -6.29 -7.79 -7.31
CA CYS A 32 -4.91 -8.22 -7.09
C CYS A 32 -4.69 -8.68 -5.64
N PHE A 33 -5.29 -8.00 -4.65
CA PHE A 33 -5.21 -8.39 -3.24
C PHE A 33 -6.00 -9.66 -2.90
N GLU A 34 -6.96 -10.07 -3.74
CA GLU A 34 -7.61 -11.37 -3.60
C GLU A 34 -6.61 -12.53 -3.75
N LEU A 35 -5.54 -12.33 -4.54
CA LEU A 35 -4.44 -13.28 -4.70
C LEU A 35 -3.53 -13.37 -3.47
N PHE A 36 -3.67 -12.46 -2.50
CA PHE A 36 -2.88 -12.53 -1.30
C PHE A 36 -3.24 -13.80 -0.49
N PRO A 37 -2.27 -14.56 0.04
CA PRO A 37 -2.53 -15.84 0.69
C PRO A 37 -3.46 -15.71 1.91
N GLU A 38 -4.54 -16.49 1.97
CA GLU A 38 -5.51 -16.46 3.08
C GLU A 38 -4.87 -16.78 4.44
N GLU A 39 -3.94 -17.73 4.48
CA GLU A 39 -3.12 -18.02 5.68
C GLU A 39 -2.44 -16.77 6.23
N MET A 40 -2.01 -15.87 5.33
CA MET A 40 -1.36 -14.64 5.73
C MET A 40 -2.34 -13.51 6.07
N LYS A 41 -3.61 -13.63 5.65
CA LYS A 41 -4.72 -12.71 5.98
C LYS A 41 -5.33 -13.02 7.35
N GLU A 42 -5.62 -14.29 7.62
CA GLU A 42 -6.46 -14.70 8.75
C GLU A 42 -5.80 -14.54 10.13
N GLU A 43 -4.46 -14.65 10.22
CA GLU A 43 -3.76 -14.49 11.51
C GLU A 43 -3.02 -13.16 11.65
N GLY A 44 -3.19 -12.24 10.69
CA GLY A 44 -2.31 -11.07 10.62
C GLY A 44 -0.85 -11.50 10.49
N VAL A 45 -0.54 -12.59 9.77
CA VAL A 45 0.82 -13.14 9.65
C VAL A 45 1.77 -12.16 8.97
N MET A 46 1.27 -11.29 8.10
CA MET A 46 2.04 -10.13 7.61
C MET A 46 2.50 -9.22 8.75
N ASN A 47 1.65 -9.08 9.76
CA ASN A 47 1.96 -8.40 11.00
C ASN A 47 2.71 -9.31 12.03
N ALA A 48 3.00 -10.57 11.70
CA ALA A 48 3.65 -11.53 12.61
C ALA A 48 5.08 -11.88 12.18
N ALA A 49 5.62 -11.13 11.23
CA ALA A 49 6.91 -11.38 10.61
C ALA A 49 7.08 -12.85 10.15
N PRO A 50 6.58 -13.25 8.96
CA PRO A 50 6.57 -14.65 8.53
C PRO A 50 7.93 -15.36 8.62
N THR A 51 7.89 -16.64 9.02
CA THR A 51 9.07 -17.52 9.01
C THR A 51 9.51 -17.85 7.59
N GLU A 52 10.71 -18.42 7.45
CA GLU A 52 11.19 -18.93 6.17
C GLU A 52 10.23 -19.95 5.54
N GLU A 53 9.67 -20.87 6.35
CA GLU A 53 8.70 -21.87 5.89
C GLU A 53 7.41 -21.21 5.36
N ILE A 54 6.88 -20.22 6.07
CA ILE A 54 5.69 -19.47 5.64
C ILE A 54 5.99 -18.70 4.36
N LEU A 55 7.15 -18.05 4.26
CA LEU A 55 7.57 -17.35 3.06
C LEU A 55 7.69 -18.32 1.87
N ASP A 56 8.39 -19.44 2.02
CA ASP A 56 8.58 -20.41 0.93
C ASP A 56 7.26 -20.99 0.42
N LYS A 57 6.33 -21.26 1.34
CA LYS A 57 4.99 -21.75 0.99
C LYS A 57 4.17 -20.72 0.21
N ASN A 58 4.23 -19.46 0.62
CA ASN A 58 3.28 -18.43 0.18
C ASN A 58 3.84 -17.49 -0.91
N CYS A 59 5.16 -17.43 -1.08
CA CYS A 59 5.81 -16.58 -2.08
C CYS A 59 5.32 -16.76 -3.52
N PRO A 60 4.94 -17.96 -4.00
CA PRO A 60 4.35 -18.09 -5.34
C PRO A 60 3.09 -17.24 -5.56
N GLU A 61 2.20 -17.15 -4.56
CA GLU A 61 0.98 -16.34 -4.65
C GLU A 61 1.27 -14.85 -4.42
N ILE A 62 2.17 -14.52 -3.49
CA ILE A 62 2.65 -13.14 -3.28
C ILE A 62 3.26 -12.57 -4.57
N LEU A 63 4.07 -13.36 -5.28
CA LEU A 63 4.66 -12.96 -6.55
C LEU A 63 3.62 -12.78 -7.67
N LYS A 64 2.52 -13.54 -7.66
CA LYS A 64 1.40 -13.31 -8.58
C LYS A 64 0.66 -12.02 -8.25
N MET A 65 0.40 -11.74 -6.97
CA MET A 65 -0.20 -10.48 -6.54
C MET A 65 0.65 -9.29 -6.97
N THR A 66 1.95 -9.31 -6.67
CA THR A 66 2.86 -8.20 -7.03
C THR A 66 2.92 -7.98 -8.54
N LYS A 67 2.89 -9.05 -9.33
CA LYS A 67 2.79 -8.96 -10.79
C LYS A 67 1.44 -8.37 -11.25
N CYS A 68 0.32 -8.76 -10.64
CA CYS A 68 -0.99 -8.19 -10.93
C CYS A 68 -1.01 -6.67 -10.69
N ILE A 69 -0.43 -6.22 -9.57
CA ILE A 69 -0.29 -4.80 -9.22
C ILE A 69 0.58 -4.07 -10.25
N GLU A 70 1.68 -4.67 -10.70
CA GLU A 70 2.51 -4.11 -11.78
C GLU A 70 1.78 -3.97 -13.10
N ASP A 71 1.10 -5.03 -13.52
CA ASP A 71 0.36 -5.04 -14.78
C ASP A 71 -0.78 -4.02 -14.71
N TYR A 72 -1.42 -3.82 -13.54
CA TYR A 72 -2.39 -2.75 -13.30
C TYR A 72 -1.75 -1.37 -13.43
N TYR A 73 -0.66 -1.08 -12.70
CA TYR A 73 -0.03 0.25 -12.74
C TYR A 73 0.62 0.58 -14.09
N TYR A 74 0.97 -0.42 -14.89
CA TYR A 74 1.41 -0.21 -16.27
C TYR A 74 0.31 0.39 -17.15
N VAL A 75 -0.94 -0.03 -16.95
CA VAL A 75 -2.11 0.47 -17.70
C VAL A 75 -2.74 1.70 -17.03
N CYS A 76 -2.77 1.68 -15.71
CA CYS A 76 -3.41 2.66 -14.83
C CYS A 76 -2.35 3.31 -13.95
N PRO A 77 -1.45 4.12 -14.52
CA PRO A 77 -0.36 4.73 -13.77
C PRO A 77 -0.93 5.56 -12.61
N PRO A 78 -0.33 5.46 -11.40
CA PRO A 78 -0.78 6.24 -10.27
C PRO A 78 -0.73 7.73 -10.62
N ALA A 79 -1.66 8.50 -10.08
CA ALA A 79 -1.57 9.95 -10.20
C ALA A 79 -0.23 10.42 -9.61
N GLU A 80 0.50 11.27 -10.32
CA GLU A 80 1.85 11.75 -9.96
C GLU A 80 1.97 12.41 -8.57
N ASN A 81 0.87 12.54 -7.84
CA ASN A 81 0.75 13.24 -6.56
C ASN A 81 0.30 12.33 -5.40
N LEU A 82 0.39 11.00 -5.51
CA LEU A 82 0.17 10.15 -4.34
C LEU A 82 1.37 10.29 -3.40
N ILE A 83 1.16 11.06 -2.33
CA ILE A 83 2.16 11.38 -1.30
C ILE A 83 2.68 10.12 -0.58
N PHE A 84 1.94 9.01 -0.66
CA PHE A 84 2.33 7.72 -0.12
C PHE A 84 2.03 6.63 -1.16
N ASP A 85 3.02 6.26 -1.97
CA ASP A 85 2.99 5.09 -2.86
C ASP A 85 3.12 3.79 -2.04
N TYR A 86 2.30 3.65 -1.00
CA TYR A 86 2.31 2.53 -0.04
C TYR A 86 2.34 1.19 -0.77
N TYR A 87 1.50 1.03 -1.78
CA TYR A 87 1.38 -0.20 -2.55
C TYR A 87 2.54 -0.46 -3.54
N THR A 88 3.18 0.59 -4.05
CA THR A 88 4.38 0.44 -4.91
C THR A 88 5.58 0.01 -4.07
N TYR A 89 5.74 0.60 -2.89
CA TYR A 89 6.77 0.23 -1.91
C TYR A 89 6.61 -1.23 -1.46
N ASP A 90 5.38 -1.62 -1.09
CA ASP A 90 5.06 -2.97 -0.65
C ASP A 90 5.37 -4.02 -1.71
N LYS A 91 5.09 -3.71 -2.97
CA LYS A 91 5.34 -4.64 -4.08
C LYS A 91 6.83 -4.97 -4.25
N ASP A 92 7.70 -3.96 -4.28
CA ASP A 92 9.14 -4.20 -4.43
C ASP A 92 9.72 -4.88 -3.19
N PHE A 93 9.23 -4.53 -1.99
CA PHE A 93 9.56 -5.21 -0.75
C PHE A 93 9.23 -6.71 -0.80
N TYR A 94 8.01 -7.08 -1.22
CA TYR A 94 7.62 -8.50 -1.32
C TYR A 94 8.43 -9.28 -2.34
N LYS A 95 8.81 -8.65 -3.46
CA LYS A 95 9.69 -9.29 -4.46
C LYS A 95 11.07 -9.61 -3.89
N GLU A 96 11.66 -8.66 -3.17
CA GLU A 96 12.93 -8.86 -2.50
C GLU A 96 12.82 -9.90 -1.38
N LEU A 97 11.74 -9.87 -0.59
CA LEU A 97 11.49 -10.83 0.48
C LEU A 97 11.29 -12.26 -0.05
N CYS A 98 10.67 -12.41 -1.23
CA CYS A 98 10.48 -13.70 -1.88
C CYS A 98 11.66 -14.20 -2.72
N ASN A 99 12.69 -13.36 -2.93
CA ASN A 99 13.91 -13.78 -3.60
C ASN A 99 14.86 -14.46 -2.61
N ILE A 100 15.04 -15.78 -2.75
CA ILE A 100 15.93 -16.58 -1.88
C ILE A 100 17.39 -16.10 -1.89
N ASN A 101 17.82 -15.39 -2.93
CA ASN A 101 19.17 -14.85 -3.06
C ASN A 101 19.26 -13.38 -2.62
N SER A 102 18.16 -12.80 -2.10
CA SER A 102 18.15 -11.41 -1.67
C SER A 102 18.87 -11.23 -0.33
N ALA A 103 19.73 -10.22 -0.28
CA ALA A 103 20.32 -9.75 0.97
C ALA A 103 19.23 -9.25 1.95
N LEU A 104 18.16 -8.65 1.43
CA LEU A 104 17.03 -8.19 2.25
C LEU A 104 16.35 -9.38 2.92
N ARG A 105 16.02 -10.44 2.16
CA ARG A 105 15.43 -11.66 2.73
C ARG A 105 16.33 -12.27 3.80
N SER A 106 17.64 -12.36 3.52
CA SER A 106 18.60 -12.90 4.49
C SER A 106 18.63 -12.08 5.79
N GLN A 107 18.68 -10.76 5.70
CA GLN A 107 18.67 -9.88 6.88
C GLN A 107 17.34 -9.95 7.62
N TYR A 108 16.23 -9.98 6.87
CA TYR A 108 14.90 -10.14 7.42
C TYR A 108 14.78 -11.41 8.27
N LEU A 109 15.15 -12.57 7.71
CA LEU A 109 15.09 -13.85 8.42
C LEU A 109 16.02 -13.89 9.64
N GLN A 110 17.21 -13.28 9.54
CA GLN A 110 18.14 -13.16 10.66
C GLN A 110 17.55 -12.34 11.82
N HIS A 111 16.72 -11.34 11.52
CA HIS A 111 16.14 -10.41 12.48
C HIS A 111 14.63 -10.59 12.64
N GLN A 112 14.08 -11.72 12.22
CA GLN A 112 12.63 -11.97 12.16
C GLN A 112 11.94 -11.64 13.49
N LYS A 113 12.54 -12.06 14.61
CA LYS A 113 12.01 -11.78 15.95
C LYS A 113 11.96 -10.28 16.29
N CYS A 114 12.94 -9.50 15.83
CA CYS A 114 12.91 -8.05 16.01
C CYS A 114 11.77 -7.42 15.18
N TYR A 115 11.49 -7.95 13.99
CA TYR A 115 10.35 -7.51 13.18
C TYR A 115 9.01 -7.89 13.83
N GLU A 116 8.91 -9.09 14.41
CA GLU A 116 7.73 -9.52 15.18
C GLU A 116 7.46 -8.58 16.36
N ASP A 117 8.49 -8.23 17.13
CA ASP A 117 8.38 -7.30 18.26
C ASP A 117 7.97 -5.89 17.79
N LEU A 118 8.58 -5.36 16.72
CA LEU A 118 8.24 -4.04 16.15
C LEU A 118 6.79 -3.99 15.67
N GLU A 119 6.34 -5.04 15.03
CA GLU A 119 5.00 -5.08 14.48
C GLU A 119 3.93 -5.22 15.57
N SER A 120 4.24 -5.91 16.67
CA SER A 120 3.39 -5.91 17.85
C SER A 120 3.19 -4.49 18.42
N ILE A 121 4.24 -3.65 18.40
CA ILE A 121 4.18 -2.24 18.80
C ILE A 121 3.34 -1.44 17.80
N HIS A 122 3.56 -1.66 16.51
CA HIS A 122 2.79 -1.00 15.45
C HIS A 122 1.28 -1.31 15.54
N VAL A 123 0.91 -2.57 15.73
CA VAL A 123 -0.50 -2.98 15.91
C VAL A 123 -1.09 -2.33 17.17
N ARG A 124 -0.35 -2.30 18.28
CA ARG A 124 -0.79 -1.64 19.51
C ARG A 124 -1.05 -0.15 19.27
N CYS A 125 -0.10 0.55 18.65
CA CYS A 125 -0.23 1.95 18.25
C CYS A 125 -1.48 2.21 17.42
N ARG A 126 -1.67 1.41 16.36
CA ARG A 126 -2.80 1.56 15.44
C ARG A 126 -4.13 1.40 16.16
N ASN A 127 -4.23 0.40 17.04
CA ASN A 127 -5.44 0.15 17.81
C ASN A 127 -5.70 1.31 18.79
N SER A 128 -4.69 1.79 19.51
CA SER A 128 -4.84 2.94 20.42
C SER A 128 -5.26 4.22 19.70
N ALA A 129 -4.70 4.50 18.52
CA ALA A 129 -5.12 5.64 17.70
C ALA A 129 -6.57 5.49 17.19
N THR A 130 -6.97 4.26 16.82
CA THR A 130 -8.33 3.94 16.38
C THR A 130 -9.33 4.13 17.51
N ASP A 131 -9.02 3.63 18.70
CA ASP A 131 -9.88 3.77 19.88
C ASP A 131 -10.07 5.25 20.24
N ALA A 132 -8.98 6.04 20.23
CA ALA A 132 -9.05 7.48 20.46
C ALA A 132 -9.94 8.21 19.44
N TYR A 133 -9.87 7.82 18.16
CA TYR A 133 -10.74 8.37 17.12
C TYR A 133 -12.22 7.99 17.35
N LEU A 134 -12.49 6.74 17.69
CA LEU A 134 -13.86 6.28 17.98
C LEU A 134 -14.44 6.97 19.21
N ASP A 135 -13.63 7.24 20.23
CA ASP A 135 -14.07 7.97 21.41
C ASP A 135 -14.37 9.44 21.11
N TYR A 136 -13.56 10.09 20.26
CA TYR A 136 -13.86 11.42 19.70
C TYR A 136 -15.19 11.46 18.93
N GLU A 137 -15.49 10.44 18.12
CA GLU A 137 -16.77 10.36 17.41
C GLU A 137 -17.94 10.18 18.40
N ARG A 138 -17.77 9.36 19.44
CA ARG A 138 -18.81 9.09 20.46
C ARG A 138 -19.10 10.27 21.38
N SER A 139 -18.08 11.07 21.69
CA SER A 139 -18.21 12.24 22.57
C SER A 139 -18.87 13.45 21.88
N GLY A 140 -19.15 13.36 20.57
CA GLY A 140 -19.74 14.45 19.81
C GLY A 140 -18.72 15.48 19.31
N ASN A 141 -17.49 15.04 19.05
CA ASN A 141 -16.32 15.85 18.65
C ASN A 141 -15.58 16.54 19.81
N ASP A 142 -15.73 16.07 21.04
CA ASP A 142 -14.94 16.52 22.19
C ASP A 142 -13.83 15.49 22.49
N ILE A 143 -12.57 15.84 22.30
CA ILE A 143 -11.46 14.92 22.62
C ILE A 143 -11.26 14.91 24.15
N GLU A 144 -11.78 13.91 24.84
CA GLU A 144 -11.32 13.59 26.21
C GLU A 144 -10.05 12.74 26.13
N GLY A 145 -8.89 13.40 26.13
CA GLY A 145 -7.57 12.75 26.13
C GLY A 145 -6.50 13.67 25.56
N SER A 146 -5.32 13.71 26.18
CA SER A 146 -4.21 14.54 25.66
C SER A 146 -3.45 13.80 24.56
N SER A 147 -2.93 14.54 23.57
CA SER A 147 -2.02 14.00 22.53
C SER A 147 -0.83 13.23 23.12
N ASP A 148 -0.46 13.52 24.37
CA ASP A 148 0.65 12.86 25.08
C ASP A 148 0.29 11.42 25.51
N GLU A 149 -0.98 11.12 25.82
CA GLU A 149 -1.43 9.77 26.20
C GLU A 149 -1.44 8.81 25.00
N ILE A 150 -1.89 9.30 23.83
CA ILE A 150 -1.84 8.53 22.58
C ILE A 150 -0.38 8.26 22.19
N THR A 151 0.49 9.27 22.32
CA THR A 151 1.93 9.14 21.99
C THR A 151 2.65 8.18 22.95
N GLN A 152 2.29 8.18 24.24
CA GLN A 152 2.86 7.24 25.22
C GLN A 152 2.40 5.79 25.02
N SER A 153 1.17 5.55 24.53
CA SER A 153 0.71 4.18 24.21
C SER A 153 1.52 3.51 23.08
N CYS A 154 2.23 4.35 22.32
CA CYS A 154 3.04 3.99 21.17
C CYS A 154 4.53 3.72 21.45
N LEU A 155 5.00 4.02 22.67
CA LEU A 155 6.39 3.82 23.11
C LEU A 155 6.49 2.68 24.13
#